data_AF-A0A4Y9YB89-F1
#
_entry.id   AF-A0A4Y9YB89-F1
#
_cell.length_a   1.000
_cell.length_b   1.000
_cell.length_c   1.000
_cell.angle_alpha   90.00
_cell.angle_beta   90.00
_cell.angle_gamma   90.00
#
_symmetry.space_group_name_H-M   'P 1'
#
loop_
_entity.id
_entity.type
_entity.pdbx_description
1 polymer ?
#
loop_
_entity_poly.entity_id
_entity_poly.type
_entity_poly.pdbx_seq_one_letter_code
_entity_poly.pdbx_strand_id
1 'polypeptide(L)'
;MEVQIQPPNQSLDVSLMFDNFDIDILVKVLSHTMLSPFFMFWLPVFFWFNDVPYTDPVFFGTSAYVIGVAVFWFTKWHSRLYRNQGSLIYGPGSLDWGEQIILITGGSSGIGELIANTCAVRNVTVIVLDVNPIVTENYNINYYKCDVSKWEEVEAVSKQIIEEIGHPTILINNAGVVQGKLLVDLTPEDVQQTFSVNTLAHFWTLKAFLPGLIERKKGHIITMSSVAGMVGMARMTDYNASKAALISLHESLRYELDHKYN
;
A
#
# COMPACT_ATOMS: atom_id res chain seq x y z
N MET A 1 -21.18 -26.39 -37.77
CA MET A 1 -22.31 -26.03 -36.89
C MET A 1 -22.12 -24.59 -36.49
N GLU A 2 -23.20 -23.84 -36.53
CA GLU A 2 -23.29 -22.38 -36.62
C GLU A 2 -22.58 -21.61 -35.50
N VAL A 3 -21.87 -20.55 -35.90
CA VAL A 3 -21.54 -19.42 -35.04
C VAL A 3 -22.82 -18.61 -34.87
N GLN A 4 -23.43 -18.69 -33.68
CA GLN A 4 -24.59 -17.85 -33.37
C GLN A 4 -24.12 -16.42 -33.06
N ILE A 5 -24.48 -15.50 -33.95
CA ILE A 5 -24.31 -14.06 -33.80
C ILE A 5 -25.45 -13.56 -32.89
N GLN A 6 -25.12 -13.07 -31.70
CA GLN A 6 -26.06 -12.38 -30.80
C GLN A 6 -26.57 -11.09 -31.46
N PRO A 7 -27.87 -10.75 -31.35
CA PRO A 7 -28.43 -9.57 -32.02
C PRO A 7 -28.03 -8.26 -31.32
N PRO A 8 -27.87 -7.14 -32.06
CA PRO A 8 -27.50 -5.85 -31.49
C PRO A 8 -28.77 -5.12 -31.05
N ASN A 9 -29.13 -5.20 -29.77
CA ASN A 9 -30.02 -4.23 -29.13
C ASN A 9 -30.02 -4.44 -27.61
N GLN A 10 -28.95 -3.99 -26.95
CA GLN A 10 -29.04 -3.57 -25.56
C GLN A 10 -29.03 -2.04 -25.58
N SER A 11 -30.18 -1.43 -25.30
CA SER A 11 -30.24 -0.03 -24.93
C SER A 11 -29.31 0.17 -23.73
N LEU A 12 -28.30 1.01 -23.89
CA LEU A 12 -27.38 1.42 -22.82
C LEU A 12 -28.21 1.84 -21.60
N ASP A 13 -28.18 1.00 -20.56
CA ASP A 13 -28.87 1.28 -19.31
C ASP A 13 -28.13 2.43 -18.61
N VAL A 14 -28.70 3.64 -18.71
CA VAL A 14 -28.10 4.88 -18.22
C VAL A 14 -27.94 4.85 -16.69
N SER A 15 -28.61 3.93 -15.99
CA SER A 15 -28.44 3.75 -14.55
C SER A 15 -27.04 3.25 -14.17
N LEU A 16 -26.44 2.37 -14.99
CA LEU A 16 -25.09 1.84 -14.80
C LEU A 16 -23.98 2.90 -14.97
N MET A 17 -24.27 4.04 -15.62
CA MET A 17 -23.30 5.14 -15.73
C MET A 17 -23.06 5.83 -14.39
N PHE A 18 -24.07 5.87 -13.51
CA PHE A 18 -24.00 6.56 -12.23
C PHE A 18 -23.57 5.66 -11.07
N ASP A 19 -23.52 4.34 -11.27
CA ASP A 19 -23.04 3.37 -10.26
C ASP A 19 -21.54 3.50 -9.95
N ASN A 20 -20.78 4.18 -10.81
CA ASN A 20 -19.38 4.53 -10.57
C ASN A 20 -19.22 5.98 -10.11
N PHE A 21 -20.30 6.72 -9.83
CA PHE A 21 -20.22 8.13 -9.47
C PHE A 21 -20.11 8.30 -7.95
N ASP A 22 -18.92 7.99 -7.43
CA ASP A 22 -18.66 8.02 -6.00
C ASP A 22 -18.19 9.40 -5.55
N ILE A 23 -18.39 9.69 -4.25
CA ILE A 23 -17.89 10.93 -3.63
C ILE A 23 -16.37 11.08 -3.82
N ASP A 24 -15.65 9.96 -3.93
CA ASP A 24 -14.21 9.91 -4.19
C ASP A 24 -13.83 10.43 -5.58
N ILE A 25 -14.63 10.14 -6.61
CA ILE A 25 -14.43 10.70 -7.96
C ILE A 25 -14.71 12.20 -7.94
N LEU A 26 -15.75 12.63 -7.23
CA LEU A 26 -16.07 14.04 -7.08
C LEU A 26 -14.96 14.80 -6.36
N VAL A 27 -14.46 14.27 -5.24
CA VAL A 27 -13.32 14.83 -4.49
C VAL A 27 -12.06 14.83 -5.33
N LYS A 28 -11.79 13.76 -6.10
CA LYS A 28 -10.61 13.69 -6.98
C LYS A 28 -10.68 14.75 -8.09
N VAL A 29 -11.82 14.90 -8.76
CA VAL A 29 -12.01 15.93 -9.78
C VAL A 29 -11.88 17.33 -9.18
N LEU A 30 -12.51 17.60 -8.03
CA LEU A 30 -12.38 18.88 -7.33
C LEU A 30 -10.93 19.17 -6.89
N SER A 31 -10.22 18.16 -6.39
CA SER A 31 -8.81 18.26 -5.99
C SER A 31 -7.88 18.65 -7.14
N HIS A 32 -8.22 18.26 -8.37
CA HIS A 32 -7.45 18.57 -9.57
C HIS A 32 -7.93 19.82 -10.32
N THR A 33 -9.07 20.39 -9.93
CA THR A 33 -9.67 21.59 -10.56
C THR A 33 -9.77 22.76 -9.56
N MET A 34 -10.86 22.84 -8.78
CA MET A 34 -11.17 23.96 -7.88
C MET A 34 -10.31 24.05 -6.62
N LEU A 35 -9.63 22.97 -6.24
CA LEU A 35 -8.73 22.93 -5.08
C LEU A 35 -7.26 22.81 -5.50
N SER A 36 -6.94 22.90 -6.79
CA SER A 36 -5.56 22.82 -7.28
C SER A 36 -4.84 24.16 -7.11
N PRO A 37 -3.66 24.20 -6.47
CA PRO A 37 -2.88 25.44 -6.31
C PRO A 37 -2.57 26.12 -7.65
N PHE A 38 -2.38 25.32 -8.71
CA PHE A 38 -1.99 25.81 -10.03
C PHE A 38 -3.10 26.64 -10.70
N PHE A 39 -4.36 26.18 -10.65
CA PHE A 39 -5.48 26.91 -11.27
C PHE A 39 -5.93 28.09 -10.40
N MET A 40 -5.87 27.90 -9.08
CA MET A 40 -6.35 28.88 -8.12
C MET A 40 -5.46 30.12 -8.04
N PHE A 41 -4.16 29.97 -8.27
CA PHE A 41 -3.21 31.08 -8.36
C PHE A 41 -3.63 32.16 -9.36
N TRP A 42 -4.35 31.80 -10.44
CA TRP A 42 -4.76 32.76 -11.47
C TRP A 42 -5.93 33.65 -11.08
N LEU A 43 -6.70 33.32 -10.05
CA LEU A 43 -7.89 34.09 -9.69
C LEU A 43 -7.57 35.51 -9.19
N PRO A 44 -6.67 35.71 -8.21
CA PRO A 44 -6.25 37.05 -7.81
C PRO A 44 -5.59 37.82 -8.97
N VAL A 45 -4.83 37.11 -9.81
CA VAL A 45 -4.18 37.68 -11.01
C VAL A 45 -5.23 38.18 -12.01
N PHE A 46 -6.30 37.43 -12.22
CA PHE A 46 -7.42 37.84 -13.08
C PHE A 46 -8.11 39.09 -12.54
N PHE A 47 -8.43 39.15 -11.24
CA PHE A 47 -9.04 40.34 -10.65
C PHE A 47 -8.12 41.57 -10.69
N TRP A 48 -6.81 41.35 -10.54
CA TRP A 48 -5.80 42.40 -10.70
C TRP A 48 -5.78 42.97 -12.13
N PHE A 49 -5.85 42.11 -13.16
CA PHE A 49 -5.92 42.55 -14.56
C PHE A 49 -7.24 43.25 -14.94
N ASN A 50 -8.29 43.12 -14.13
CA ASN A 50 -9.57 43.81 -14.33
C ASN A 50 -9.67 45.13 -13.51
N ASP A 51 -8.54 45.66 -13.03
CA ASP A 51 -8.46 46.90 -12.25
C ASP A 51 -9.34 46.90 -10.97
N VAL A 52 -9.62 45.73 -10.40
CA VAL A 52 -10.34 45.63 -9.12
C VAL A 52 -9.41 46.14 -8.01
N PRO A 53 -9.83 47.17 -7.24
CA PRO A 53 -8.99 47.73 -6.19
C PRO A 53 -8.71 46.69 -5.09
N TYR A 54 -7.51 46.71 -4.52
CA TYR A 54 -7.08 45.76 -3.48
C TYR A 54 -7.93 45.79 -2.20
N THR A 55 -8.69 46.85 -1.99
CA THR A 55 -9.62 47.02 -0.88
C THR A 55 -10.97 46.35 -1.12
N ASP A 56 -11.23 45.86 -2.33
CA ASP A 56 -12.47 45.17 -2.67
C ASP A 56 -12.56 43.83 -1.92
N PRO A 57 -13.69 43.53 -1.24
CA PRO A 57 -13.92 42.26 -0.57
C PRO A 57 -13.71 41.02 -1.47
N VAL A 58 -13.96 41.13 -2.78
CA VAL A 58 -13.80 40.02 -3.74
C VAL A 58 -12.33 39.68 -3.97
N PHE A 59 -11.47 40.70 -4.09
CA PHE A 59 -10.02 40.50 -4.24
C PHE A 59 -9.41 39.91 -2.96
N PHE A 60 -9.86 40.39 -1.79
CA PHE A 60 -9.43 39.86 -0.50
C PHE A 60 -9.87 38.40 -0.29
N GLY A 61 -11.14 38.08 -0.57
CA GLY A 61 -11.69 36.74 -0.41
C GLY A 61 -11.01 35.70 -1.30
N THR A 62 -10.75 36.05 -2.56
CA THR A 62 -10.06 35.17 -3.50
C THR A 62 -8.58 34.97 -3.13
N SER A 63 -7.89 36.02 -2.72
CA SER A 63 -6.50 35.94 -2.22
C SER A 63 -6.41 35.09 -0.95
N ALA A 64 -7.32 35.28 0.02
CA ALA A 64 -7.38 34.48 1.23
C ALA A 64 -7.66 33.00 0.94
N TYR A 65 -8.56 32.70 -0.02
CA TYR A 65 -8.84 31.34 -0.44
C TYR A 65 -7.64 30.66 -1.09
N VAL A 66 -6.90 31.35 -1.97
CA VAL A 66 -5.66 30.84 -2.58
C VAL A 66 -4.60 30.55 -1.51
N ILE A 67 -4.42 31.44 -0.54
CA ILE A 67 -3.51 31.22 0.58
C ILE A 67 -3.93 29.99 1.39
N GLY A 68 -5.21 29.85 1.70
CA GLY A 68 -5.73 28.67 2.42
C GLY A 68 -5.46 27.36 1.69
N VAL A 69 -5.73 27.31 0.38
CA VAL A 69 -5.44 26.15 -0.48
C VAL A 69 -3.93 25.88 -0.53
N ALA A 70 -3.11 26.91 -0.70
CA ALA A 70 -1.65 26.77 -0.73
C ALA A 70 -1.09 26.23 0.59
N VAL A 71 -1.58 26.72 1.74
CA VAL A 71 -1.21 26.23 3.07
C VAL A 71 -1.63 24.76 3.25
N PHE A 72 -2.84 24.38 2.83
CA PHE A 72 -3.30 22.99 2.88
C PHE A 72 -2.41 22.05 2.04
N TRP A 73 -2.06 22.44 0.83
CA TRP A 73 -1.18 21.62 -0.02
C TRP A 73 0.27 21.60 0.48
N PHE A 74 0.77 22.72 1.00
CA PHE A 74 2.09 22.80 1.60
C PHE A 74 2.20 21.92 2.84
N THR A 75 1.22 21.97 3.75
CA THR A 75 1.18 21.10 4.93
C THR A 75 1.09 19.62 4.55
N LYS A 76 0.29 19.26 3.54
CA LYS A 76 0.21 17.90 3.01
C LYS A 76 1.54 17.44 2.39
N TRP A 77 2.19 18.29 1.61
CA TRP A 77 3.51 18.01 1.02
C TRP A 77 4.58 17.87 2.09
N HIS A 78 4.62 18.79 3.06
CA HIS A 78 5.55 18.77 4.18
C HIS A 78 5.35 17.53 5.07
N SER A 79 4.10 17.16 5.35
CA SER A 79 3.77 15.92 6.06
C SER A 79 4.27 14.69 5.31
N ARG A 80 4.10 14.61 3.98
CA ARG A 80 4.66 13.54 3.15
C ARG A 80 6.19 13.52 3.19
N LEU A 81 6.83 14.68 3.11
CA LEU A 81 8.28 14.80 3.15
C LEU A 81 8.85 14.28 4.48
N TYR A 82 8.29 14.74 5.60
CA TYR A 82 8.63 14.28 6.95
C TYR A 82 8.40 12.78 7.10
N ARG A 83 7.25 12.28 6.60
CA ARG A 83 6.93 10.84 6.65
C ARG A 83 7.87 9.97 5.83
N ASN A 84 8.52 10.52 4.81
CA ASN A 84 9.44 9.80 3.93
C ASN A 84 10.91 10.08 4.26
N GLN A 85 11.21 10.66 5.43
CA GLN A 85 12.57 11.02 5.87
C GLN A 85 13.35 11.86 4.83
N GLY A 86 12.64 12.60 3.98
CA GLY A 86 13.24 13.47 2.97
C GLY A 86 13.66 14.81 3.57
N SER A 87 14.69 15.44 3.00
CA SER A 87 15.04 16.81 3.35
C SER A 87 14.35 17.81 2.42
N LEU A 88 14.24 19.07 2.84
CA LEU A 88 13.59 20.12 2.05
C LEU A 88 14.27 20.38 0.69
N ILE A 89 15.53 19.95 0.52
CA ILE A 89 16.40 20.24 -0.63
C ILE A 89 16.81 18.97 -1.38
N TYR A 90 16.99 17.85 -0.66
CA TYR A 90 17.38 16.55 -1.23
C TYR A 90 16.25 15.53 -1.00
N GLY A 91 15.76 14.96 -2.11
CA GLY A 91 14.89 13.78 -2.08
C GLY A 91 15.62 12.56 -1.52
N PRO A 92 14.88 11.50 -1.13
CA PRO A 92 15.51 10.25 -0.69
C PRO A 92 16.41 9.70 -1.81
N GLY A 93 17.57 9.16 -1.43
CA GLY A 93 18.49 8.52 -2.37
C GLY A 93 17.80 7.36 -3.11
N SER A 94 18.17 7.13 -4.36
CA SER A 94 17.68 5.98 -5.13
C SER A 94 18.13 4.68 -4.48
N LEU A 95 17.25 3.68 -4.43
CA LEU A 95 17.60 2.34 -3.96
C LEU A 95 18.60 1.70 -4.93
N ASP A 96 19.77 1.29 -4.43
CA ASP A 96 20.69 0.44 -5.20
C ASP A 96 20.19 -1.00 -5.15
N TRP A 97 19.68 -1.48 -6.28
CA TRP A 97 19.07 -2.80 -6.43
C TRP A 97 20.08 -3.95 -6.31
N GLY A 98 21.36 -3.73 -6.65
CA GLY A 98 22.36 -4.80 -6.67
C GLY A 98 22.71 -5.37 -5.28
N GLU A 99 22.48 -4.59 -4.23
CA GLU A 99 22.72 -5.00 -2.85
C GLU A 99 21.45 -5.50 -2.12
N GLN A 100 20.31 -5.55 -2.82
CA GLN A 100 19.05 -5.87 -2.17
C GLN A 100 18.77 -7.36 -2.15
N ILE A 101 18.19 -7.82 -1.05
CA ILE A 101 17.63 -9.15 -0.90
C ILE A 101 16.17 -8.94 -0.49
N ILE A 102 15.24 -9.33 -1.37
CA ILE A 102 13.81 -9.05 -1.21
C ILE A 102 13.13 -10.33 -0.75
N LEU A 103 12.56 -10.32 0.46
CA LEU A 103 11.73 -11.40 0.97
C LEU A 103 10.24 -11.05 0.81
N ILE A 104 9.47 -11.95 0.22
CA ILE A 104 8.05 -11.78 -0.07
C ILE A 104 7.28 -12.96 0.50
N THR A 105 6.26 -12.69 1.34
CA THR A 105 5.32 -13.71 1.78
C THR A 105 4.11 -13.82 0.85
N GLY A 106 3.58 -15.02 0.66
CA GLY A 106 2.48 -15.25 -0.28
C GLY A 106 2.87 -14.96 -1.73
N GLY A 107 4.13 -15.24 -2.09
CA GLY A 107 4.72 -14.86 -3.38
C GLY A 107 4.45 -15.84 -4.52
N SER A 108 3.73 -16.95 -4.29
CA SER A 108 3.48 -17.96 -5.32
C SER A 108 2.19 -17.73 -6.12
N SER A 109 1.39 -16.71 -5.79
CA SER A 109 0.19 -16.36 -6.55
C SER A 109 -0.17 -14.88 -6.50
N GLY A 110 -1.03 -14.44 -7.42
CA GLY A 110 -1.70 -13.14 -7.39
C GLY A 110 -0.72 -11.96 -7.36
N ILE A 111 -0.94 -11.02 -6.43
CA ILE A 111 -0.10 -9.82 -6.30
C ILE A 111 1.33 -10.19 -5.90
N GLY A 112 1.52 -11.18 -5.01
CA GLY A 112 2.83 -11.58 -4.54
C GLY A 112 3.71 -12.13 -5.66
N GLU A 113 3.14 -12.96 -6.53
CA GLU A 113 3.82 -13.51 -7.71
C GLU A 113 4.21 -12.41 -8.71
N LEU A 114 3.31 -11.46 -8.97
CA LEU A 114 3.60 -10.34 -9.85
C LEU A 114 4.74 -9.47 -9.30
N ILE A 115 4.74 -9.21 -7.98
CA ILE A 115 5.84 -8.48 -7.33
C ILE A 115 7.14 -9.28 -7.43
N ALA A 116 7.11 -10.58 -7.12
CA ALA A 116 8.29 -11.44 -7.16
C ALA A 116 8.94 -11.46 -8.55
N ASN A 117 8.15 -11.71 -9.60
CA ASN A 117 8.63 -11.71 -10.98
C ASN A 117 9.11 -10.32 -11.43
N THR A 118 8.40 -9.25 -11.05
CA THR A 118 8.79 -7.87 -11.40
C THR A 118 10.11 -7.44 -10.71
N CYS A 119 10.33 -7.89 -9.48
CA CYS A 119 11.58 -7.69 -8.76
C CYS A 119 12.72 -8.53 -9.37
N ALA A 120 12.43 -9.76 -9.78
CA ALA A 120 13.42 -10.64 -10.41
C ALA A 120 13.98 -10.07 -11.73
N VAL A 121 13.16 -9.37 -12.53
CA VAL A 121 13.61 -8.68 -13.76
C VAL A 121 14.69 -7.62 -13.49
N ARG A 122 14.79 -7.10 -12.26
CA ARG A 122 15.84 -6.15 -11.86
C ARG A 122 17.17 -6.82 -11.48
N ASN A 123 17.29 -8.13 -11.71
CA ASN A 123 18.46 -8.95 -11.37
C ASN A 123 18.82 -8.92 -9.87
N VAL A 124 17.77 -8.85 -9.03
CA VAL A 124 17.87 -8.85 -7.56
C VAL A 124 17.55 -10.25 -7.05
N THR A 125 18.13 -10.64 -5.91
CA THR A 125 17.77 -11.88 -5.22
C THR A 125 16.39 -11.73 -4.58
N VAL A 126 15.45 -12.56 -4.99
CA VAL A 126 14.09 -12.60 -4.45
C VAL A 126 13.90 -13.91 -3.69
N ILE A 127 13.30 -13.82 -2.52
CA ILE A 127 12.98 -14.95 -1.65
C ILE A 127 11.47 -14.99 -1.51
N VAL A 128 10.87 -16.13 -1.82
CA VAL A 128 9.42 -16.34 -1.75
C VAL A 128 9.11 -17.33 -0.64
N LEU A 129 8.33 -16.88 0.36
CA LEU A 129 7.74 -17.73 1.39
C LEU A 129 6.27 -18.00 1.02
N ASP A 130 5.93 -19.25 0.76
CA ASP A 130 4.55 -19.64 0.45
C ASP A 130 4.31 -21.12 0.78
N VAL A 131 3.06 -21.49 1.02
CA VAL A 131 2.65 -22.88 1.22
C VAL A 131 2.66 -23.66 -0.09
N ASN A 132 2.45 -22.97 -1.22
CA ASN A 132 2.44 -23.53 -2.56
C ASN A 132 3.74 -23.20 -3.31
N PRO A 133 4.24 -24.08 -4.19
CA PRO A 133 5.39 -23.78 -5.02
C PRO A 133 5.07 -22.66 -6.02
N ILE A 134 6.04 -21.78 -6.28
CA ILE A 134 5.97 -20.78 -7.35
C ILE A 134 6.34 -21.42 -8.69
N VAL A 135 5.60 -21.08 -9.75
CA VAL A 135 5.94 -21.46 -11.13
C VAL A 135 6.59 -20.25 -11.80
N THR A 136 7.91 -20.26 -11.96
CA THR A 136 8.65 -19.15 -12.57
C THR A 136 9.87 -19.65 -13.33
N GLU A 137 10.24 -18.93 -14.39
CA GLU A 137 11.46 -19.18 -15.16
C GLU A 137 12.68 -18.40 -14.62
N ASN A 138 12.45 -17.51 -13.64
CA ASN A 138 13.49 -16.65 -13.08
C ASN A 138 14.36 -17.42 -12.08
N TYR A 139 15.66 -17.59 -12.40
CA TYR A 139 16.62 -18.33 -11.57
C TYR A 139 16.99 -17.62 -10.25
N ASN A 140 16.74 -16.32 -10.16
CA ASN A 140 17.04 -15.46 -9.02
C ASN A 140 15.90 -15.40 -7.99
N ILE A 141 14.84 -16.20 -8.17
CA ILE A 141 13.79 -16.43 -7.19
C ILE A 141 14.08 -17.72 -6.41
N ASN A 142 14.26 -17.59 -5.10
CA ASN A 142 14.48 -18.71 -4.19
C ASN A 142 13.17 -18.98 -3.43
N TYR A 143 12.61 -20.16 -3.62
CA TYR A 143 11.36 -20.56 -2.97
C TYR A 143 11.65 -21.34 -1.69
N TYR A 144 10.94 -20.99 -0.61
CA TYR A 144 10.89 -21.76 0.61
C TYR A 144 9.45 -22.05 0.99
N LYS A 145 9.17 -23.33 1.23
CA LYS A 145 7.86 -23.76 1.72
C LYS A 145 7.68 -23.34 3.16
N CYS A 146 6.72 -22.47 3.44
CA CYS A 146 6.47 -21.97 4.78
C CYS A 146 5.00 -21.54 4.93
N ASP A 147 4.31 -22.09 5.93
CA ASP A 147 3.06 -21.54 6.43
C ASP A 147 3.36 -20.42 7.41
N VAL A 148 3.28 -19.18 6.91
CA VAL A 148 3.59 -17.97 7.68
C VAL A 148 2.64 -17.73 8.85
N SER A 149 1.53 -18.46 8.96
CA SER A 149 0.63 -18.39 10.12
C SER A 149 1.22 -19.04 11.38
N LYS A 150 2.23 -19.91 11.22
CA LYS A 150 2.88 -20.65 12.32
C LYS A 150 4.25 -20.06 12.63
N TRP A 151 4.46 -19.69 13.89
CA TRP A 151 5.72 -19.11 14.35
C TRP A 151 6.91 -20.05 14.12
N GLU A 152 6.74 -21.34 14.40
CA GLU A 152 7.82 -22.33 14.36
C GLU A 152 8.35 -22.53 12.94
N GLU A 153 7.46 -22.51 11.93
CA GLU A 153 7.84 -22.61 10.52
C GLU A 153 8.59 -21.34 10.06
N VAL A 154 8.12 -20.16 10.47
CA VAL A 154 8.78 -18.88 10.17
C VAL A 154 10.16 -18.79 10.82
N GLU A 155 10.28 -19.21 12.08
CA GLU A 155 11.56 -19.24 12.79
C GLU A 155 12.56 -20.18 12.12
N ALA A 156 12.13 -21.40 11.77
CA ALA A 156 13.01 -22.37 11.10
C ALA A 156 13.47 -21.87 9.73
N VAL A 157 12.53 -21.40 8.88
CA VAL A 157 12.88 -20.93 7.53
C VAL A 157 13.72 -19.67 7.55
N SER A 158 13.51 -18.77 8.53
CA SER A 158 14.32 -17.56 8.66
C SER A 158 15.80 -17.86 8.92
N LYS A 159 16.10 -18.84 9.78
CA LYS A 159 17.48 -19.29 10.05
C LYS A 159 18.10 -19.87 8.78
N GLN A 160 17.37 -20.73 8.09
CA GLN A 160 17.80 -21.31 6.81
C GLN A 160 18.12 -20.22 5.77
N ILE A 161 17.24 -19.25 5.58
CA ILE A 161 17.44 -18.14 4.63
C ILE A 161 18.68 -17.32 4.98
N ILE A 162 18.85 -16.99 6.27
CA ILE A 162 19.99 -16.18 6.73
C ILE A 162 21.31 -16.92 6.49
N GLU A 163 21.33 -18.25 6.65
CA GLU A 163 22.51 -19.08 6.40
C GLU A 163 22.82 -19.25 4.92
N GLU A 164 21.80 -19.48 4.08
CA GLU A 164 21.98 -19.79 2.65
C GLU A 164 22.17 -18.55 1.77
N ILE A 165 21.41 -17.48 2.03
CA ILE A 165 21.35 -16.29 1.18
C ILE A 165 21.91 -15.07 1.91
N GLY A 166 21.75 -15.03 3.22
CA GLY A 166 22.03 -13.85 4.03
C GLY A 166 20.75 -13.12 4.42
N HIS A 167 20.92 -11.98 5.07
CA HIS A 167 19.77 -11.30 5.64
C HIS A 167 19.02 -10.46 4.60
N PRO A 168 17.68 -10.59 4.53
CA PRO A 168 16.87 -9.71 3.70
C PRO A 168 17.08 -8.23 4.04
N THR A 169 17.04 -7.39 3.01
CA THR A 169 17.05 -5.92 3.14
C THR A 169 15.66 -5.35 2.93
N ILE A 170 14.79 -6.03 2.17
CA ILE A 170 13.41 -5.64 1.96
C ILE A 170 12.51 -6.80 2.39
N LEU A 171 11.58 -6.51 3.30
CA LEU A 171 10.56 -7.46 3.75
C LEU A 171 9.18 -7.01 3.25
N ILE A 172 8.56 -7.82 2.40
CA ILE A 172 7.22 -7.61 1.87
C ILE A 172 6.26 -8.62 2.51
N ASN A 173 5.52 -8.16 3.52
CA ASN A 173 4.47 -8.93 4.16
C ASN A 173 3.20 -8.83 3.33
N ASN A 174 3.00 -9.81 2.44
CA ASN A 174 1.93 -9.82 1.44
C ASN A 174 0.91 -10.95 1.64
N ALA A 175 1.29 -12.07 2.25
CA ALA A 175 0.41 -13.22 2.45
C ALA A 175 -0.96 -12.81 3.03
N GLY A 176 -2.04 -13.33 2.47
CA GLY A 176 -3.38 -13.04 2.95
C GLY A 176 -4.45 -13.98 2.40
N VAL A 177 -5.51 -14.14 3.19
CA VAL A 177 -6.70 -14.93 2.87
C VAL A 177 -7.96 -14.10 3.12
N VAL A 178 -9.05 -14.47 2.43
CA VAL A 178 -10.37 -13.86 2.57
C VAL A 178 -11.44 -14.94 2.50
N GLN A 179 -12.42 -14.88 3.41
CA GLN A 179 -13.50 -15.89 3.50
C GLN A 179 -14.75 -15.48 2.72
N GLY A 180 -15.12 -14.19 2.70
CA GLY A 180 -16.23 -13.67 1.89
C GLY A 180 -17.65 -14.04 2.39
N LYS A 181 -17.78 -14.36 3.69
CA LYS A 181 -19.03 -14.79 4.34
C LYS A 181 -19.63 -13.68 5.21
N LEU A 182 -20.94 -13.71 5.44
CA LEU A 182 -21.55 -12.85 6.45
C LEU A 182 -21.02 -13.21 7.83
N LEU A 183 -21.01 -12.25 8.77
CA LEU A 183 -20.51 -12.49 10.12
C LEU A 183 -21.21 -13.67 10.83
N VAL A 184 -22.52 -13.82 10.60
CA VAL A 184 -23.33 -14.91 11.18
C VAL A 184 -23.00 -16.29 10.60
N ASP A 185 -22.39 -16.33 9.41
CA ASP A 185 -22.03 -17.56 8.70
C ASP A 185 -20.54 -17.91 8.83
N LEU A 186 -19.74 -17.03 9.45
CA LEU A 186 -18.32 -17.30 9.72
C LEU A 186 -18.19 -18.29 10.87
N THR A 187 -17.42 -19.35 10.65
CA THR A 187 -17.05 -20.24 11.76
C THR A 187 -15.92 -19.64 12.60
N PRO A 188 -15.73 -20.08 13.85
CA PRO A 188 -14.58 -19.68 14.64
C PRO A 188 -13.24 -19.95 13.95
N GLU A 189 -13.13 -21.03 13.17
CA GLU A 189 -11.94 -21.42 12.42
C GLU A 189 -11.68 -20.47 11.26
N ASP A 190 -12.74 -20.04 10.54
CA ASP A 190 -12.63 -19.05 9.46
C ASP A 190 -11.98 -17.75 9.98
N VAL A 191 -12.49 -17.24 11.10
CA VAL A 191 -11.98 -16.01 11.73
C VAL A 191 -10.54 -16.19 12.21
N GLN A 192 -10.25 -17.32 12.88
CA GLN A 192 -8.89 -17.63 13.33
C GLN A 192 -7.92 -17.71 12.16
N GLN A 193 -8.28 -18.40 11.07
CA GLN A 193 -7.43 -18.49 9.89
C GLN A 193 -7.15 -17.12 9.28
N THR A 194 -8.18 -16.28 9.14
CA THR A 194 -8.03 -14.91 8.61
C THR A 194 -7.05 -14.10 9.46
N PHE A 195 -7.19 -14.09 10.79
CA PHE A 195 -6.27 -13.35 11.65
C PHE A 195 -4.86 -13.96 11.72
N SER A 196 -4.75 -15.29 11.71
CA SER A 196 -3.46 -15.97 11.76
C SER A 196 -2.62 -15.67 10.52
N VAL A 197 -3.21 -15.69 9.32
CA VAL A 197 -2.49 -15.37 8.08
C VAL A 197 -2.36 -13.85 7.87
N ASN A 198 -3.44 -13.09 8.01
CA ASN A 198 -3.42 -11.66 7.63
C ASN A 198 -2.77 -10.76 8.68
N THR A 199 -2.73 -11.18 9.95
CA THR A 199 -2.26 -10.35 11.06
C THR A 199 -1.07 -10.98 11.76
N LEU A 200 -1.22 -12.19 12.33
CA LEU A 200 -0.15 -12.80 13.14
C LEU A 200 1.09 -13.13 12.31
N ALA A 201 0.94 -13.56 11.05
CA ALA A 201 2.07 -13.78 10.16
C ALA A 201 3.00 -12.55 10.02
N HIS A 202 2.44 -11.35 10.08
CA HIS A 202 3.24 -10.12 10.04
C HIS A 202 4.06 -9.95 11.31
N PHE A 203 3.51 -10.30 12.49
CA PHE A 203 4.28 -10.31 13.74
C PHE A 203 5.42 -11.33 13.68
N TRP A 204 5.18 -12.53 13.14
CA TRP A 204 6.18 -13.59 13.06
C TRP A 204 7.34 -13.22 12.14
N THR A 205 7.02 -12.77 10.93
CA THR A 205 8.02 -12.33 9.95
C THR A 205 8.81 -11.13 10.46
N LEU A 206 8.14 -10.13 11.07
CA LEU A 206 8.82 -9.01 11.71
C LEU A 206 9.76 -9.50 12.82
N LYS A 207 9.28 -10.34 13.74
CA LYS A 207 10.11 -10.85 14.84
C LYS A 207 11.32 -11.65 14.35
N ALA A 208 11.19 -12.36 13.24
CA ALA A 208 12.27 -13.15 12.65
C ALA A 208 13.32 -12.29 11.91
N PHE A 209 12.88 -11.32 11.09
CA PHE A 209 13.79 -10.60 10.18
C PHE A 209 14.16 -9.19 10.64
N LEU A 210 13.33 -8.53 11.46
CA LEU A 210 13.55 -7.16 11.93
C LEU A 210 14.87 -6.96 12.71
N PRO A 211 15.31 -7.87 13.60
CA PRO A 211 16.56 -7.67 14.33
C PRO A 211 17.76 -7.44 13.42
N GLY A 212 17.85 -8.19 12.31
CA GLY A 212 18.91 -8.00 11.33
C GLY A 212 18.82 -6.65 10.60
N LEU A 213 17.61 -6.19 10.27
CA LEU A 213 17.41 -4.88 9.65
C LEU A 213 17.86 -3.75 10.58
N ILE A 214 17.56 -3.87 11.88
CA ILE A 214 17.98 -2.91 12.91
C ILE A 214 19.50 -2.90 13.07
N GLU A 215 20.14 -4.07 13.19
CA GLU A 215 21.59 -4.18 13.37
C GLU A 215 22.36 -3.53 12.21
N ARG A 216 21.89 -3.74 10.97
CA ARG A 216 22.49 -3.15 9.77
C ARG A 216 22.11 -1.69 9.53
N LYS A 217 21.14 -1.14 10.28
CA LYS A 217 20.58 0.21 10.08
C LYS A 217 20.16 0.49 8.64
N LYS A 218 19.76 -0.54 7.90
CA LYS A 218 19.39 -0.47 6.49
C LYS A 218 18.31 -1.52 6.23
N GLY A 219 17.15 -1.06 5.79
CA GLY A 219 16.06 -1.95 5.48
C GLY A 219 14.77 -1.25 5.07
N HIS A 220 13.90 -1.98 4.36
CA HIS A 220 12.55 -1.54 4.04
C HIS A 220 11.55 -2.61 4.45
N ILE A 221 10.46 -2.19 5.10
CA ILE A 221 9.36 -3.06 5.49
C ILE A 221 8.11 -2.58 4.77
N ILE A 222 7.50 -3.46 4.00
CA ILE A 222 6.30 -3.20 3.24
C ILE A 222 5.20 -4.09 3.81
N THR A 223 4.16 -3.47 4.35
CA THR A 223 2.98 -4.16 4.89
C THR A 223 1.84 -4.05 3.89
N MET A 224 1.39 -5.16 3.32
CA MET A 224 0.23 -5.18 2.42
C MET A 224 -1.07 -5.20 3.20
N SER A 225 -1.59 -3.99 3.47
CA SER A 225 -2.97 -3.80 3.93
C SER A 225 -3.95 -3.76 2.75
N SER A 226 -5.13 -3.18 2.94
CA SER A 226 -6.17 -2.99 1.93
C SER A 226 -6.97 -1.72 2.24
N VAL A 227 -7.67 -1.19 1.25
CA VAL A 227 -8.74 -0.19 1.45
C VAL A 227 -9.76 -0.70 2.47
N ALA A 228 -10.01 -2.01 2.48
CA ALA A 228 -10.82 -2.71 3.47
C ALA A 228 -10.34 -2.56 4.93
N GLY A 229 -9.09 -2.14 5.16
CA GLY A 229 -8.58 -1.79 6.50
C GLY A 229 -8.98 -0.39 6.96
N MET A 230 -9.47 0.47 6.06
CA MET A 230 -9.91 1.83 6.38
C MET A 230 -11.43 1.98 6.34
N VAL A 231 -12.11 1.20 5.49
CA VAL A 231 -13.58 1.23 5.34
C VAL A 231 -14.18 -0.16 5.54
N GLY A 232 -15.36 -0.22 6.14
CA GLY A 232 -16.12 -1.44 6.35
C GLY A 232 -16.83 -1.89 5.07
N MET A 233 -16.78 -3.19 4.77
CA MET A 233 -17.49 -3.82 3.65
C MET A 233 -18.28 -5.02 4.15
N ALA A 234 -19.51 -5.20 3.66
CA ALA A 234 -20.31 -6.36 4.00
C ALA A 234 -19.63 -7.66 3.54
N ARG A 235 -19.83 -8.75 4.31
CA ARG A 235 -19.26 -10.08 4.05
C ARG A 235 -17.73 -10.19 4.16
N MET A 236 -17.09 -9.21 4.80
CA MET A 236 -15.63 -9.17 4.99
C MET A 236 -15.27 -8.70 6.40
N THR A 237 -16.12 -8.96 7.40
CA THR A 237 -15.94 -8.42 8.76
C THR A 237 -14.60 -8.85 9.38
N ASP A 238 -14.24 -10.12 9.25
CA ASP A 238 -12.96 -10.69 9.69
C ASP A 238 -11.79 -10.12 8.89
N TYR A 239 -11.92 -10.05 7.57
CA TYR A 239 -10.89 -9.54 6.67
C TYR A 239 -10.60 -8.05 6.93
N ASN A 240 -11.62 -7.21 6.99
CA ASN A 240 -11.50 -5.77 7.24
C ASN A 240 -10.85 -5.52 8.60
N ALA A 241 -11.30 -6.22 9.64
CA ALA A 241 -10.69 -6.13 10.97
C ALA A 241 -9.20 -6.53 10.95
N SER A 242 -8.85 -7.62 10.25
CA SER A 242 -7.45 -8.04 10.12
C SER A 242 -6.58 -7.01 9.38
N LYS A 243 -7.08 -6.42 8.28
CA LYS A 243 -6.33 -5.41 7.51
C LYS A 243 -6.26 -4.06 8.21
N ALA A 244 -7.25 -3.70 9.03
CA ALA A 244 -7.20 -2.54 9.90
C ALA A 244 -6.12 -2.72 10.98
N ALA A 245 -6.01 -3.91 11.58
CA ALA A 245 -4.96 -4.22 12.56
C ALA A 245 -3.55 -4.03 11.98
N LEU A 246 -3.34 -4.35 10.69
CA LEU A 246 -2.07 -4.12 10.01
C LEU A 246 -1.66 -2.64 9.89
N ILE A 247 -2.63 -1.74 9.77
CA ILE A 247 -2.36 -0.29 9.71
C ILE A 247 -1.78 0.15 11.05
N SER A 248 -2.47 -0.16 12.15
CA SER A 248 -2.00 0.17 13.51
C SER A 248 -0.70 -0.54 13.89
N LEU A 249 -0.50 -1.78 13.44
CA LEU A 249 0.77 -2.51 13.58
C LEU A 249 1.91 -1.72 12.94
N HIS A 250 1.75 -1.35 11.67
CA HIS A 250 2.80 -0.69 10.90
C HIS A 250 3.10 0.71 11.44
N GLU A 251 2.07 1.46 11.87
CA GLU A 251 2.25 2.77 12.51
C GLU A 251 3.00 2.63 13.85
N SER A 252 2.60 1.70 14.71
CA SER A 252 3.29 1.45 15.98
C SER A 252 4.75 1.05 15.77
N LEU A 253 5.01 0.10 14.87
CA LEU A 253 6.36 -0.34 14.52
C LEU A 253 7.22 0.83 14.03
N ARG A 254 6.66 1.68 13.15
CA ARG A 254 7.35 2.87 12.68
C ARG A 254 7.77 3.77 13.84
N TYR A 255 6.86 4.07 14.77
CA TYR A 255 7.19 4.91 15.91
C TYR A 255 8.27 4.29 16.80
N GLU A 256 8.24 2.97 17.02
CA GLU A 256 9.31 2.27 17.75
C GLU A 256 10.67 2.42 17.05
N LEU A 257 10.70 2.26 15.73
CA LEU A 257 11.92 2.41 14.93
C LEU A 257 12.44 3.85 14.95
N ASP A 258 11.55 4.82 14.75
CA ASP A 258 11.87 6.25 14.71
C ASP A 258 12.39 6.79 16.06
N HIS A 259 11.93 6.27 17.20
CA HIS A 259 12.31 6.80 18.52
C HIS A 259 13.45 6.04 19.20
N LYS A 260 13.62 4.76 18.91
CA LYS A 260 14.60 3.90 19.62
C LYS A 260 15.86 3.63 18.82
N TYR A 261 15.76 3.56 17.49
CA TYR A 261 16.85 3.08 16.63
C TYR A 261 17.31 4.09 15.56
N ASN A 262 16.58 5.20 15.39
CA ASN A 262 16.93 6.33 14.52
C ASN A 262 17.77 7.38 15.26
#